data_AF-A0A5S9M7A4-F1
#
_entry.id   AF-A0A5S9M7A4-F1
#
_cell.length_a   1.000
_cell.length_b   1.000
_cell.length_c   1.000
_cell.angle_alpha   90.00
_cell.angle_beta   90.00
_cell.angle_gamma   90.00
#
_symmetry.space_group_name_H-M   'P 1'
#
loop_
_entity.id
_entity.type
_entity.pdbx_description
1 polymer ?
#
loop_
_entity_poly.entity_id
_entity_poly.type
_entity_poly.pdbx_seq_one_letter_code
_entity_poly.pdbx_strand_id
1 'polypeptide(L)'
;MKSPESVIHLLQMDAIEFEFGYGLIPLADANQGGDLLDRIVMIRRQLALELGLVIPIVRIRDNIALNPNEYRLKIKGNEVAKGELLLDHYLAMSPTPDDDPIEGIETIEPSFGLPAKWISEAEKRSG
;
A
#
# COMPACT_ATOMS: atom_id res chain seq x y z
N MET A 1 -5.98 -39.18 9.97
CA MET A 1 -7.25 -38.50 10.31
C MET A 1 -6.94 -37.01 10.48
N LYS A 2 -7.42 -36.13 9.59
CA LYS A 2 -7.25 -34.67 9.77
C LYS A 2 -8.23 -34.25 10.87
N SER A 3 -7.73 -33.72 11.99
CA SER A 3 -8.58 -33.31 13.12
C SER A 3 -9.45 -32.09 12.72
N PRO A 4 -10.63 -31.92 13.32
CA PRO A 4 -11.51 -30.76 13.08
C PRO A 4 -10.80 -29.41 13.26
N GLU A 5 -9.81 -29.34 14.15
CA GLU A 5 -8.96 -28.16 14.40
C GLU A 5 -8.23 -27.67 13.14
N SER A 6 -7.86 -28.59 12.22
CA SER A 6 -7.22 -28.26 10.95
C SER A 6 -8.12 -27.45 10.02
N VAL A 7 -9.44 -27.56 10.15
CA VAL A 7 -10.41 -26.83 9.32
C VAL A 7 -10.74 -25.48 9.92
N ILE A 8 -10.66 -25.33 11.25
CA ILE A 8 -10.90 -24.07 11.95
C ILE A 8 -9.83 -23.02 11.58
N HIS A 9 -8.57 -23.44 11.39
CA HIS A 9 -7.52 -22.54 10.87
C HIS A 9 -7.77 -22.09 9.43
N LEU A 10 -8.48 -22.87 8.61
CA LEU A 10 -8.90 -22.47 7.25
C LEU A 10 -10.05 -21.45 7.27
N LEU A 11 -10.75 -21.31 8.40
CA LEU A 11 -11.84 -20.36 8.63
C LEU A 11 -11.38 -19.10 9.37
N GLN A 12 -10.11 -19.02 9.79
CA GLN A 12 -9.58 -17.81 10.43
C GLN A 12 -9.33 -16.74 9.38
N MET A 13 -10.33 -15.90 9.21
CA MET A 13 -10.25 -14.68 8.41
C MET A 13 -9.20 -13.73 8.99
N ASP A 14 -8.40 -13.19 8.10
CA ASP A 14 -7.31 -12.31 8.48
C ASP A 14 -7.87 -10.97 8.95
N ALA A 15 -7.32 -10.47 10.05
CA ALA A 15 -7.81 -9.23 10.64
C ALA A 15 -7.54 -8.04 9.70
N ILE A 16 -6.35 -7.99 9.10
CA ILE A 16 -5.94 -7.00 8.11
C ILE A 16 -5.17 -7.72 7.00
N GLU A 17 -5.50 -7.43 5.75
CA GLU A 17 -4.82 -7.94 4.56
C GLU A 17 -4.40 -6.78 3.66
N PHE A 18 -3.20 -6.87 3.12
CA PHE A 18 -2.69 -6.00 2.07
C PHE A 18 -2.37 -6.88 0.86
N GLU A 19 -3.18 -6.75 -0.18
CA GLU A 19 -3.01 -7.43 -1.45
C GLU A 19 -2.41 -6.49 -2.48
N PHE A 20 -1.55 -6.97 -3.35
CA PHE A 20 -0.93 -6.15 -4.39
C PHE A 20 -0.73 -6.94 -5.69
N GLY A 21 -0.80 -6.23 -6.82
CA GLY A 21 -0.52 -6.77 -8.14
C GLY A 21 0.96 -7.09 -8.33
N TYR A 22 1.26 -7.92 -9.32
CA TYR A 22 2.62 -8.44 -9.55
C TYR A 22 3.65 -7.33 -9.82
N GLY A 23 3.24 -6.17 -10.33
CA GLY A 23 4.11 -5.02 -10.57
C GLY A 23 4.66 -4.40 -9.29
N LEU A 24 4.04 -4.69 -8.13
CA LEU A 24 4.45 -4.17 -6.83
C LEU A 24 5.28 -5.15 -6.00
N ILE A 25 5.58 -6.36 -6.51
CA ILE A 25 6.45 -7.34 -5.85
C ILE A 25 7.78 -6.74 -5.36
N PRO A 26 8.48 -5.89 -6.13
CA PRO A 26 9.76 -5.32 -5.69
C PRO A 26 9.68 -4.55 -4.36
N LEU A 27 8.51 -4.00 -3.99
CA LEU A 27 8.34 -3.31 -2.71
C LEU A 27 8.31 -4.26 -1.51
N ALA A 28 7.82 -5.48 -1.72
CA ALA A 28 7.69 -6.49 -0.67
C ALA A 28 8.93 -7.38 -0.56
N ASP A 29 9.79 -7.42 -1.57
CA ASP A 29 11.01 -8.23 -1.58
C ASP A 29 12.24 -7.43 -1.11
N ALA A 30 12.68 -7.70 0.11
CA ALA A 30 13.88 -7.10 0.69
C ALA A 30 15.16 -7.39 -0.12
N ASN A 31 15.22 -8.50 -0.88
CA ASN A 31 16.39 -8.80 -1.71
C ASN A 31 16.47 -7.89 -2.95
N GLN A 32 15.33 -7.27 -3.34
CA GLN A 32 15.25 -6.29 -4.41
C GLN A 32 15.32 -4.85 -3.90
N GLY A 33 15.59 -4.66 -2.59
CA GLY A 33 15.63 -3.34 -1.95
C GLY A 33 14.28 -2.80 -1.51
N GLY A 34 13.23 -3.63 -1.52
CA GLY A 34 11.91 -3.28 -0.98
C GLY A 34 11.93 -3.14 0.55
N ASP A 35 11.23 -2.13 1.07
CA ASP A 35 11.16 -1.81 2.51
C ASP A 35 9.73 -1.84 3.09
N LEU A 36 8.74 -2.33 2.32
CA LEU A 36 7.33 -2.31 2.70
C LEU A 36 7.07 -3.02 4.04
N LEU A 37 7.69 -4.19 4.24
CA LEU A 37 7.54 -4.97 5.47
C LEU A 37 8.03 -4.19 6.70
N ASP A 38 9.19 -3.55 6.57
CA ASP A 38 9.78 -2.75 7.64
C ASP A 38 8.92 -1.52 7.94
N ARG A 39 8.41 -0.84 6.90
CA ARG A 39 7.48 0.29 7.05
C ARG A 39 6.21 -0.10 7.79
N ILE A 40 5.63 -1.26 7.48
CA ILE A 40 4.43 -1.76 8.17
C ILE A 40 4.73 -2.06 9.65
N VAL A 41 5.89 -2.64 9.95
CA VAL A 41 6.33 -2.85 11.35
C VAL A 41 6.48 -1.51 12.08
N MET A 42 7.08 -0.50 11.44
CA MET A 42 7.23 0.84 12.01
C MET A 42 5.88 1.49 12.29
N ILE A 43 4.93 1.46 11.34
CA ILE A 43 3.58 2.02 11.50
C ILE A 43 2.85 1.35 12.67
N ARG A 44 2.88 0.02 12.77
CA ARG A 44 2.26 -0.71 13.89
C ARG A 44 2.85 -0.32 15.25
N ARG A 45 4.17 -0.12 15.31
CA ARG A 45 4.87 0.34 16.52
C ARG A 45 4.47 1.77 16.88
N GLN A 46 4.41 2.67 15.89
CA GLN A 46 4.03 4.05 16.09
C GLN A 46 2.61 4.16 16.64
N LEU A 47 1.64 3.46 16.04
CA LEU A 47 0.25 3.44 16.51
C LEU A 47 0.12 2.89 17.95
N ALA A 48 0.94 1.90 18.32
CA ALA A 48 0.95 1.38 19.68
C ALA A 48 1.48 2.40 20.71
N LEU A 49 2.52 3.15 20.34
CA LEU A 49 3.13 4.15 21.24
C LEU A 49 2.29 5.43 21.34
N GLU A 50 1.76 5.92 20.22
CA GLU A 50 1.05 7.20 20.16
C GLU A 50 -0.42 7.09 20.58
N LEU A 51 -1.08 5.99 20.23
CA LEU A 51 -2.53 5.83 20.44
C LEU A 51 -2.86 4.72 21.46
N GLY A 52 -1.88 3.96 21.93
CA GLY A 52 -2.12 2.79 22.80
C GLY A 52 -2.79 1.61 22.06
N LEU A 53 -2.81 1.64 20.72
CA LEU A 53 -3.51 0.67 19.89
C LEU A 53 -2.56 -0.43 19.40
N VAL A 54 -2.81 -1.67 19.78
CA VAL A 54 -2.08 -2.83 19.26
C VAL A 54 -2.73 -3.32 17.96
N ILE A 55 -2.14 -2.93 16.83
CA ILE A 55 -2.60 -3.37 15.51
C ILE A 55 -2.23 -4.85 15.28
N PRO A 56 -3.18 -5.70 14.83
CA PRO A 56 -2.92 -7.10 14.55
C PRO A 56 -1.91 -7.28 13.40
N ILE A 57 -1.49 -8.50 13.14
CA ILE A 57 -0.60 -8.82 12.02
C ILE A 57 -1.30 -8.44 10.71
N VAL A 58 -0.59 -7.73 9.83
CA VAL A 58 -1.03 -7.42 8.47
C VAL A 58 -0.55 -8.55 7.57
N ARG A 59 -1.49 -9.27 6.94
CA ARG A 59 -1.20 -10.33 5.97
C ARG A 59 -0.87 -9.68 4.63
N ILE A 60 0.32 -9.92 4.09
CA ILE A 60 0.77 -9.31 2.83
C ILE A 60 0.88 -10.41 1.78
N ARG A 61 0.21 -10.24 0.63
CA ARG A 61 0.13 -11.27 -0.42
C ARG A 61 0.07 -10.64 -1.80
N ASP A 62 0.78 -11.23 -2.75
CA ASP A 62 0.51 -10.96 -4.16
C ASP A 62 -0.86 -11.52 -4.54
N ASN A 63 -1.56 -10.83 -5.42
CA ASN A 63 -2.84 -11.26 -5.95
C ASN A 63 -2.86 -11.06 -7.47
N ILE A 64 -2.71 -12.18 -8.19
CA ILE A 64 -2.66 -12.22 -9.66
C ILE A 64 -3.95 -11.73 -10.34
N ALA A 65 -5.05 -11.60 -9.60
CA ALA A 65 -6.31 -11.06 -10.12
C ALA A 65 -6.36 -9.52 -10.08
N LEU A 66 -5.40 -8.86 -9.40
CA LEU A 66 -5.28 -7.40 -9.41
C LEU A 66 -4.55 -6.91 -10.66
N ASN A 67 -4.84 -5.67 -11.04
CA ASN A 67 -4.01 -4.99 -12.03
C ASN A 67 -2.57 -4.89 -11.54
N PRO A 68 -1.56 -4.82 -12.44
CA PRO A 68 -0.15 -4.93 -12.08
C PRO A 68 0.29 -3.97 -10.97
N ASN A 69 -0.22 -2.74 -11.03
CA ASN A 69 0.14 -1.63 -10.16
C ASN A 69 -0.89 -1.36 -9.06
N GLU A 70 -1.93 -2.20 -8.96
CA GLU A 70 -3.02 -2.01 -8.00
C GLU A 70 -2.66 -2.66 -6.65
N TYR A 71 -3.08 -2.01 -5.57
CA TYR A 71 -3.08 -2.59 -4.23
C TYR A 71 -4.47 -2.47 -3.59
N ARG A 72 -4.74 -3.33 -2.61
CA ARG A 72 -5.96 -3.33 -1.80
C ARG A 72 -5.65 -3.56 -0.34
N LEU A 73 -6.34 -2.82 0.51
CA LEU A 73 -6.35 -3.03 1.95
C LEU A 73 -7.70 -3.61 2.34
N LYS A 74 -7.69 -4.72 3.07
CA LYS A 74 -8.88 -5.35 3.62
C LYS A 74 -8.82 -5.41 5.14
N ILE A 75 -9.97 -5.25 5.79
CA ILE A 75 -10.15 -5.49 7.22
C ILE A 75 -11.24 -6.53 7.38
N LYS A 76 -10.93 -7.64 8.03
CA LYS A 76 -11.86 -8.76 8.21
C LYS A 76 -12.49 -9.15 6.86
N GLY A 77 -11.65 -9.36 5.84
CA GLY A 77 -12.05 -9.74 4.48
C GLY A 77 -12.76 -8.66 3.65
N ASN A 78 -13.15 -7.53 4.23
CA ASN A 78 -13.82 -6.45 3.50
C ASN A 78 -12.79 -5.45 2.96
N GLU A 79 -12.87 -5.13 1.67
CA GLU A 79 -12.07 -4.06 1.07
C GLU A 79 -12.44 -2.71 1.72
N VAL A 80 -11.44 -2.06 2.32
CA VAL A 80 -11.59 -0.75 2.97
C VAL A 80 -10.84 0.35 2.24
N ALA A 81 -9.82 0.00 1.45
CA ALA A 81 -9.12 0.93 0.58
C ALA A 81 -8.52 0.19 -0.63
N LYS A 82 -8.30 0.93 -1.71
CA LYS A 82 -7.58 0.49 -2.89
C LYS A 82 -6.89 1.68 -3.54
N GLY A 83 -5.88 1.41 -4.34
CA GLY A 83 -5.18 2.44 -5.10
C GLY A 83 -4.22 1.82 -6.11
N GLU A 84 -3.57 2.68 -6.88
CA GLU A 84 -2.53 2.31 -7.83
C GLU A 84 -1.22 2.98 -7.45
N LEU A 85 -0.11 2.32 -7.74
CA LEU A 85 1.23 2.82 -7.46
C LEU A 85 2.14 2.63 -8.67
N LEU A 86 2.84 3.68 -9.06
CA LEU A 86 3.85 3.64 -10.12
C LEU A 86 5.25 3.67 -9.49
N LEU A 87 5.96 2.54 -9.48
CA LEU A 87 7.24 2.38 -8.77
C LEU A 87 8.34 3.35 -9.23
N ASP A 88 8.36 3.67 -10.53
CA ASP A 88 9.38 4.56 -11.12
C ASP A 88 8.95 6.03 -11.14
N HIS A 89 7.88 6.37 -10.43
CA HIS A 89 7.34 7.72 -10.36
C HIS A 89 7.29 8.21 -8.90
N TYR A 90 7.21 9.53 -8.76
CA TYR A 90 6.95 10.21 -7.50
C TYR A 90 5.54 10.78 -7.51
N LEU A 91 4.91 10.80 -6.34
CA LEU A 91 3.62 11.45 -6.17
C LEU A 91 3.85 12.92 -5.80
N ALA A 92 3.61 13.82 -6.74
CA ALA A 92 3.64 15.26 -6.52
C ALA A 92 2.29 15.72 -5.97
N MET A 93 2.31 16.23 -4.74
CA MET A 93 1.17 16.92 -4.13
C MET A 93 1.42 18.41 -4.29
N SER A 94 0.63 19.08 -5.13
CA SER A 94 0.74 20.53 -5.27
C SER A 94 -0.13 21.21 -4.20
N PRO A 95 0.42 22.13 -3.38
CA PRO A 95 -0.35 22.83 -2.36
C PRO A 95 -1.30 23.88 -2.95
N THR A 96 -1.09 24.30 -4.20
CA THR A 96 -1.91 25.33 -4.86
C THR A 96 -2.15 25.02 -6.34
N PRO A 97 -3.33 25.37 -6.89
CA PRO A 97 -3.64 25.15 -8.31
C PRO A 97 -2.75 25.91 -9.32
N ASP A 98 -1.97 26.89 -8.84
CA ASP A 98 -1.25 27.87 -9.67
C ASP A 98 0.28 27.67 -9.70
N ASP A 99 0.80 26.58 -9.10
CA ASP A 99 2.21 26.24 -9.26
C ASP A 99 2.50 25.84 -10.73
N ASP A 100 3.73 26.08 -11.18
CA ASP A 100 4.20 25.77 -12.54
C ASP A 100 3.66 24.40 -13.00
N PRO A 101 3.20 24.27 -14.26
CA PRO A 101 2.56 23.04 -14.71
C PRO A 101 3.58 21.90 -14.77
N ILE A 102 3.73 21.18 -13.67
CA ILE A 102 4.50 19.94 -13.64
C ILE A 102 3.76 18.93 -14.51
N GLU A 103 4.46 18.39 -15.52
CA GLU A 103 3.91 17.35 -16.37
C GLU A 103 3.84 16.03 -15.60
N GLY A 104 2.71 15.33 -15.72
CA GLY A 104 2.51 14.08 -15.00
C GLY A 104 1.13 13.48 -15.22
N ILE A 105 0.94 12.28 -14.69
CA ILE A 105 -0.32 11.56 -14.78
C ILE A 105 -1.18 11.99 -13.59
N GLU A 106 -2.33 12.60 -13.87
CA GLU A 106 -3.28 13.00 -12.82
C GLU A 106 -3.76 11.80 -12.01
N THR A 107 -3.84 11.99 -10.69
CA THR A 107 -4.30 10.97 -9.75
C THR A 107 -4.88 11.63 -8.50
N ILE A 108 -5.38 10.81 -7.58
CA ILE A 108 -5.83 11.22 -6.26
C ILE A 108 -4.94 10.56 -5.21
N GLU A 109 -4.41 11.35 -4.29
CA GLU A 109 -3.63 10.84 -3.16
C GLU A 109 -4.54 10.06 -2.20
N PRO A 110 -4.16 8.84 -1.78
CA PRO A 110 -5.06 7.91 -1.09
C PRO A 110 -5.32 8.22 0.40
N SER A 111 -4.52 9.05 1.06
CA SER A 111 -4.63 9.34 2.50
C SER A 111 -5.62 10.47 2.81
N PHE A 112 -5.65 11.50 1.97
CA PHE A 112 -6.44 12.72 2.14
C PHE A 112 -7.42 12.97 0.99
N GLY A 113 -7.30 12.25 -0.13
CA GLY A 113 -8.16 12.44 -1.29
C GLY A 113 -7.86 13.71 -2.09
N LEU A 114 -6.62 14.19 -2.03
CA LEU A 114 -6.22 15.43 -2.70
C LEU A 114 -5.78 15.17 -4.16
N PRO A 115 -6.03 16.10 -5.08
CA PRO A 115 -5.45 16.05 -6.42
C PRO A 115 -3.92 15.96 -6.35
N ALA A 116 -3.36 15.02 -7.08
CA ALA A 116 -1.93 14.79 -7.17
C ALA A 116 -1.55 14.40 -8.61
N LYS A 117 -0.25 14.36 -8.88
CA LYS A 117 0.28 13.85 -10.14
C LYS A 117 1.37 12.83 -9.90
N TRP A 118 1.39 11.76 -10.67
CA TRP A 118 2.56 10.91 -10.83
C TRP A 118 3.54 11.58 -11.78
N ILE A 119 4.74 11.85 -11.30
CA ILE A 119 5.80 12.55 -12.04
C ILE A 119 7.04 11.68 -12.13
N SER A 120 7.81 11.82 -13.20
CA SER A 120 9.09 11.12 -13.35
C SER A 120 10.16 11.72 -12.43
N GLU A 121 11.30 11.03 -12.29
CA GLU A 121 12.45 11.59 -11.56
C GLU A 121 12.98 12.89 -12.18
N ALA A 122 12.90 13.04 -13.51
CA ALA A 122 13.36 14.23 -14.21
C ALA A 122 12.56 15.48 -13.79
N GLU A 123 11.23 15.34 -13.70
CA GLU A 123 10.33 16.42 -13.29
C GLU A 123 10.53 16.80 -11.81
N LYS A 124 10.80 15.81 -10.94
CA LYS A 124 11.06 16.05 -9.51
C LYS A 124 12.25 16.99 -9.26
N ARG A 125 13.24 17.02 -10.14
CA ARG A 125 14.47 17.84 -9.99
C ARG A 125 14.32 19.27 -10.51
N SER A 126 13.23 19.56 -11.22
CA SER A 126 12.96 20.86 -11.83
C SER A 126 12.15 21.80 -10.94
N GLY A 127 11.58 21.29 -9.84
CA GLY A 127 10.84 22.04 -8.82
C GLY A 127 11.60 22.27 -7.52
#